data_AF-A0A384L8G4-F1
#
_entry.id   AF-A0A384L8G4-F1
#
_cell.length_a   1.000
_cell.length_b   1.000
_cell.length_c   1.000
_cell.angle_alpha   90.00
_cell.angle_beta   90.00
_cell.angle_gamma   90.00
#
_symmetry.space_group_name_H-M   'P 1'
#
loop_
_entity.id
_entity.type
_entity.pdbx_description
1 polymer ?
#
loop_
_entity_poly.entity_id
_entity_poly.type
_entity_poly.pdbx_seq_one_letter_code
_entity_poly.pdbx_strand_id
1 'polypeptide(L)'
;MKFTKLLFVASVMIVMSPLAPTRATVVGGWGIEEKAACIVTNLMSCLPAILKGSQPPAYCCEMLKEQQSCLCGYIKSPTFGHYVIPQNAHKLLAACGILYPKC
;
A
#
# COMPACT_ATOMS: atom_id res chain seq x y z
N MET A 1 10.54 -35.91 41.68
CA MET A 1 9.62 -35.56 40.56
C MET A 1 9.51 -34.05 40.32
N LYS A 2 10.64 -33.31 40.37
CA LYS A 2 10.69 -31.85 40.13
C LYS A 2 11.73 -31.47 39.06
N PHE A 3 12.80 -32.25 38.95
CA PHE A 3 13.80 -32.12 37.86
C PHE A 3 13.30 -32.59 36.48
N THR A 4 12.39 -33.57 36.44
CA THR A 4 11.80 -34.05 35.16
C THR A 4 10.91 -33.00 34.49
N LYS A 5 10.29 -32.10 35.28
CA LYS A 5 9.49 -30.98 34.74
C LYS A 5 10.38 -29.90 34.11
N LEU A 6 11.60 -29.73 34.61
CA LEU A 6 12.54 -28.73 34.11
C LEU A 6 13.16 -29.14 32.76
N LEU A 7 13.41 -30.45 32.58
CA LEU A 7 13.86 -31.01 31.30
C LEU A 7 12.77 -30.95 30.21
N PHE A 8 11.48 -30.99 30.57
CA PHE A 8 10.40 -30.87 29.58
C PHE A 8 10.15 -29.43 29.12
N VAL A 9 10.35 -28.42 29.98
CA VAL A 9 10.20 -27.00 29.61
C VAL A 9 11.32 -26.55 28.66
N ALA A 10 12.53 -27.09 28.80
CA ALA A 10 13.65 -26.80 27.90
C ALA A 10 13.43 -27.35 26.48
N SER A 11 12.68 -28.46 26.32
CA SER A 11 12.46 -29.11 25.03
C SER A 11 11.41 -28.41 24.15
N VAL A 12 10.47 -27.66 24.72
CA VAL A 12 9.38 -27.01 23.94
C VAL A 12 9.88 -25.75 23.19
N MET A 13 10.96 -25.12 23.65
CA MET A 13 11.54 -23.94 22.97
C MET A 13 12.44 -24.29 21.78
N ILE A 14 12.76 -25.57 21.56
CA ILE A 14 13.59 -26.03 20.43
C ILE A 14 12.73 -26.40 19.20
N VAL A 15 11.42 -26.57 19.35
CA VAL A 15 10.53 -27.04 18.26
C VAL A 15 9.85 -25.90 17.48
N MET A 16 10.01 -24.63 17.89
CA MET A 16 9.35 -23.46 17.28
C MET A 16 10.32 -22.48 16.59
N SER A 17 11.28 -22.97 15.79
CA SER A 17 12.05 -22.08 14.92
C SER A 17 12.46 -22.72 13.59
N PRO A 18 11.59 -22.66 12.57
CA PRO A 18 12.05 -22.40 11.22
C PRO A 18 12.27 -20.89 11.05
N LEU A 19 13.47 -20.40 11.37
CA LEU A 19 13.98 -19.15 10.80
C LEU A 19 14.39 -19.41 9.35
N ALA A 20 13.39 -19.62 8.50
CA ALA A 20 13.48 -19.41 7.06
C ALA A 20 12.06 -19.28 6.48
N PRO A 21 11.49 -18.08 6.44
CA PRO A 21 10.68 -17.71 5.31
C PRO A 21 11.65 -17.22 4.23
N THR A 22 11.88 -18.07 3.22
CA THR A 22 12.31 -17.62 1.89
C THR A 22 11.26 -16.63 1.41
N ARG A 23 11.47 -15.34 1.64
CA ARG A 23 10.63 -14.26 1.11
C ARG A 23 11.56 -13.17 0.60
N ALA A 24 11.90 -13.28 -0.68
CA ALA A 24 12.34 -12.13 -1.44
C ALA A 24 11.19 -11.11 -1.45
N THR A 25 11.36 -10.01 -0.72
CA THR A 25 10.62 -8.76 -0.96
C THR A 25 11.53 -7.61 -0.55
N VAL A 26 12.03 -6.88 -1.55
CA VAL A 26 12.44 -5.49 -1.41
C VAL A 26 11.24 -4.70 -0.89
N VAL A 27 11.33 -4.11 0.30
CA VAL A 27 10.61 -2.89 0.67
C VAL A 27 11.46 -2.15 1.71
N GLY A 28 11.89 -0.95 1.35
CA GLY A 28 12.55 -0.04 2.27
C GLY A 28 11.57 0.54 3.31
N GLY A 29 12.14 0.94 4.44
CA GLY A 29 11.57 1.92 5.37
C GLY A 29 10.58 1.37 6.40
N TRP A 30 11.07 1.07 7.60
CA TRP A 30 10.26 1.10 8.82
C TRP A 30 9.99 2.57 9.19
N GLY A 31 8.88 3.10 8.68
CA GLY A 31 8.18 4.20 9.33
C GLY A 31 6.87 3.63 9.85
N ILE A 32 6.69 3.59 11.18
CA ILE A 32 5.33 3.48 11.74
C ILE A 32 4.72 4.88 11.60
N GLU A 33 4.40 5.22 10.36
CA GLU A 33 3.36 6.17 10.04
C GLU A 33 2.08 5.33 9.98
N GLU A 34 1.00 5.77 10.61
CA GLU A 34 -0.34 5.19 10.41
C GLU A 34 -0.76 5.54 8.97
N LYS A 35 -0.08 4.92 8.01
CA LYS A 35 -0.26 5.15 6.60
C LYS A 35 -1.57 4.49 6.24
N ALA A 36 -2.49 5.25 5.64
CA ALA A 36 -3.66 4.69 5.01
C ALA A 36 -3.21 3.48 4.16
N ALA A 37 -3.88 2.34 4.35
CA ALA A 37 -3.55 1.15 3.59
C ALA A 37 -3.66 1.47 2.10
N CYS A 38 -2.60 1.20 1.34
CA CYS A 38 -2.55 1.47 -0.10
C CYS A 38 -3.46 0.50 -0.86
N ILE A 39 -4.77 0.75 -0.85
CA ILE A 39 -5.81 -0.11 -1.39
C ILE A 39 -6.30 0.48 -2.71
N VAL A 40 -5.86 -0.13 -3.82
CA VAL A 40 -6.20 0.28 -5.19
C VAL A 40 -7.71 0.23 -5.44
N THR A 41 -8.43 -0.72 -4.85
CA THR A 41 -9.88 -0.87 -5.05
C THR A 41 -10.67 0.36 -4.57
N ASN A 42 -10.15 1.11 -3.58
CA ASN A 42 -10.80 2.33 -3.10
C ASN A 42 -10.73 3.47 -4.13
N LEU A 43 -9.81 3.38 -5.10
CA LEU A 43 -9.63 4.34 -6.19
C LEU A 43 -10.47 4.00 -7.43
N MET A 44 -11.22 2.89 -7.43
CA MET A 44 -12.07 2.50 -8.56
C MET A 44 -13.18 3.52 -8.85
N SER A 45 -13.63 4.25 -7.83
CA SER A 45 -14.59 5.35 -7.97
C SER A 45 -14.03 6.52 -8.82
N CYS A 46 -12.71 6.62 -8.94
CA CYS A 46 -12.02 7.60 -9.78
C CYS A 46 -11.87 7.16 -11.23
N LEU A 47 -12.12 5.89 -11.55
CA LEU A 47 -11.85 5.32 -12.87
C LEU A 47 -12.58 6.05 -14.01
N PRO A 48 -13.84 6.51 -13.89
CA PRO A 48 -14.48 7.32 -14.91
C PRO A 48 -13.72 8.63 -15.20
N ALA A 49 -13.20 9.29 -14.16
CA ALA A 49 -12.43 10.51 -14.29
C ALA A 49 -11.06 10.24 -14.96
N ILE A 50 -10.41 9.13 -14.62
CA ILE A 50 -9.14 8.72 -15.23
C ILE A 50 -9.33 8.38 -16.70
N LEU A 51 -10.33 7.56 -17.03
CA LEU A 51 -10.52 7.04 -18.40
C LEU A 51 -11.18 8.06 -19.33
N LYS A 52 -12.22 8.76 -18.85
CA LYS A 52 -13.06 9.64 -19.68
C LYS A 52 -12.82 11.13 -19.44
N GLY A 53 -12.04 11.50 -18.43
CA GLY A 53 -11.85 12.90 -18.04
C GLY A 53 -13.11 13.53 -17.44
N SER A 54 -14.05 12.72 -16.94
CA SER A 54 -15.25 13.22 -16.27
C SER A 54 -14.93 13.89 -14.93
N GLN A 55 -15.84 14.73 -14.45
CA GLN A 55 -15.71 15.33 -13.11
C GLN A 55 -15.64 14.22 -12.04
N PRO A 56 -14.66 14.26 -11.11
CA PRO A 56 -14.56 13.28 -10.05
C PRO A 56 -15.67 13.44 -9.01
N PRO A 57 -16.25 12.34 -8.48
CA PRO A 57 -17.13 12.41 -7.32
C PRO A 57 -16.34 12.80 -6.06
N ALA A 58 -16.99 13.43 -5.09
CA ALA A 58 -16.35 13.87 -3.85
C ALA A 58 -15.61 12.72 -3.14
N TYR A 59 -16.26 11.56 -3.04
CA TYR A 59 -15.67 10.35 -2.44
C TYR A 59 -14.38 9.88 -3.12
N CYS A 60 -14.27 10.03 -4.45
CA CYS A 60 -13.01 9.73 -5.14
C CYS A 60 -11.87 10.65 -4.64
N CYS A 61 -12.14 11.95 -4.53
CA CYS A 61 -11.13 12.90 -4.04
C CYS A 61 -10.75 12.66 -2.57
N GLU A 62 -11.70 12.26 -1.72
CA GLU A 62 -11.42 11.88 -0.33
C GLU A 62 -10.47 10.69 -0.26
N MET A 63 -10.78 9.60 -0.97
CA MET A 63 -9.92 8.41 -1.02
C MET A 63 -8.54 8.69 -1.63
N LEU A 64 -8.46 9.56 -2.65
CA LEU A 64 -7.20 9.95 -3.28
C LEU A 64 -6.32 10.77 -2.33
N LYS A 65 -6.93 11.58 -1.46
CA LYS A 65 -6.22 12.37 -0.42
C LYS A 65 -5.70 11.49 0.69
N GLU A 66 -6.52 10.56 1.20
CA GLU A 66 -6.09 9.58 2.21
C GLU A 66 -4.89 8.76 1.74
N GLN A 67 -4.83 8.43 0.45
CA GLN A 67 -3.77 7.60 -0.12
C GLN A 67 -2.68 8.39 -0.86
N GLN A 68 -2.51 9.69 -0.58
CA GLN A 68 -1.49 10.52 -1.22
C GLN A 68 -0.08 9.92 -1.10
N SER A 69 0.25 9.38 0.06
CA SER A 69 1.55 8.75 0.34
C SER A 69 1.77 7.43 -0.43
N CYS A 70 0.73 6.89 -1.07
CA CYS A 70 0.79 5.70 -1.93
C CYS A 70 0.98 6.04 -3.41
N LEU A 71 0.73 7.29 -3.83
CA LEU A 71 0.71 7.68 -5.25
C LEU A 71 2.01 7.35 -6.00
N CYS A 72 3.18 7.58 -5.40
CA CYS A 72 4.45 7.19 -6.02
C CYS A 72 4.59 5.68 -6.24
N GLY A 73 4.04 4.88 -5.32
CA GLY A 73 3.98 3.43 -5.49
C GLY A 73 3.11 3.02 -6.67
N TYR A 74 1.98 3.70 -6.88
CA TYR A 74 1.12 3.46 -8.03
C TYR A 74 1.75 3.88 -9.35
N ILE A 75 2.41 5.05 -9.39
CA ILE A 75 3.11 5.56 -10.58
C ILE A 75 4.23 4.61 -11.00
N LYS A 76 5.02 4.10 -10.05
CA LYS A 76 6.15 3.20 -10.31
C LYS A 76 5.73 1.75 -10.54
N SER A 77 4.49 1.38 -10.21
CA SER A 77 4.01 0.02 -10.40
C SER A 77 3.83 -0.28 -11.89
N PRO A 78 4.42 -1.38 -12.41
CA PRO A 78 4.19 -1.78 -13.80
C PRO A 78 2.73 -2.18 -14.07
N THR A 79 1.97 -2.52 -13.02
CA THR A 79 0.56 -2.94 -13.12
C THR A 79 -0.41 -1.77 -13.05
N PHE A 80 -0.02 -0.63 -12.49
CA PHE A 80 -0.93 0.50 -12.26
C PHE A 80 -0.45 1.82 -12.87
N GLY A 81 0.85 1.97 -13.14
CA GLY A 81 1.45 3.21 -13.60
C GLY A 81 0.83 3.73 -14.89
N HIS A 82 0.40 2.84 -15.79
CA HIS A 82 -0.27 3.21 -17.04
C HIS A 82 -1.63 3.90 -16.83
N TYR A 83 -2.24 3.78 -15.65
CA TYR A 83 -3.46 4.52 -15.29
C TYR A 83 -3.17 5.89 -14.67
N VAL A 84 -1.94 6.14 -14.17
CA VAL A 84 -1.59 7.37 -13.44
C VAL A 84 -0.82 8.39 -14.30
N ILE A 85 -0.14 7.92 -15.35
CA ILE A 85 0.59 8.74 -16.33
C ILE A 85 -0.31 9.56 -17.30
N PRO A 86 -1.53 9.12 -17.70
CA PRO A 86 -2.34 9.86 -18.66
C PRO A 86 -2.71 11.28 -18.21
N GLN A 87 -2.91 12.19 -19.16
CA GLN A 87 -3.27 13.59 -18.90
C GLN A 87 -4.55 13.74 -18.06
N ASN A 88 -5.49 12.80 -18.17
CA ASN A 88 -6.70 12.77 -17.35
C ASN A 88 -6.42 12.43 -15.88
N ALA A 89 -5.42 11.60 -15.57
CA ALA A 89 -5.02 11.33 -14.19
C ALA A 89 -4.37 12.58 -13.55
N HIS A 90 -3.61 13.34 -14.34
CA HIS A 90 -3.06 14.63 -13.89
C HIS A 90 -4.19 15.64 -13.61
N LYS A 91 -5.19 15.73 -14.51
CA LYS A 91 -6.38 16.57 -14.32
C LYS A 91 -7.20 16.13 -13.10
N LEU A 92 -7.34 14.83 -12.86
CA LEU A 92 -8.02 14.30 -11.68
C LEU A 92 -7.32 14.77 -10.39
N LEU A 93 -6.00 14.61 -10.30
CA LEU A 93 -5.24 15.07 -9.13
C LEU A 93 -5.43 16.57 -8.92
N ALA A 94 -5.32 17.37 -9.98
CA ALA A 94 -5.54 18.81 -9.91
C ALA A 94 -6.97 19.17 -9.46
N ALA A 95 -7.99 18.49 -10.00
CA ALA A 95 -9.39 18.70 -9.63
C ALA A 95 -9.68 18.37 -8.16
N CYS A 96 -8.95 17.39 -7.59
CA CYS A 96 -9.02 17.04 -6.18
C CYS A 96 -8.10 17.90 -5.28
N GLY A 97 -7.35 18.86 -5.84
CA GLY A 97 -6.41 19.71 -5.10
C GLY A 97 -5.14 18.98 -4.66
N ILE A 98 -4.77 17.92 -5.37
CA ILE A 98 -3.58 17.10 -5.09
C ILE A 98 -2.50 17.44 -6.13
N LEU A 99 -1.31 17.79 -5.63
CA LEU A 99 -0.16 17.99 -6.50
C LEU A 99 0.32 16.64 -7.04
N TYR A 100 0.70 16.61 -8.32
CA TYR A 100 1.34 15.42 -8.89
C TYR A 100 2.68 15.20 -8.20
N PRO A 101 2.89 14.04 -7.55
CA PRO A 101 4.09 13.82 -6.75
C PRO A 101 5.32 13.67 -7.64
N LYS A 102 6.46 14.22 -7.18
CA LYS A 102 7.77 13.89 -7.74
C LYS A 102 8.22 12.58 -7.10
N CYS A 103 8.32 11.56 -7.93
CA CYS A 103 8.81 10.23 -7.62
C CYS A 103 10.00 9.96 -8.54
#